data_AF-A0A5S9MCW8-F1
#
_entry.id   AF-A0A5S9MCW8-F1
#
_cell.length_a   1.000
_cell.length_b   1.000
_cell.length_c   1.000
_cell.angle_alpha   90.00
_cell.angle_beta   90.00
_cell.angle_gamma   90.00
#
_symmetry.space_group_name_H-M   'P 1'
#
loop_
_entity.id
_entity.type
_entity.pdbx_description
1 polymer ?
#
loop_
_entity_poly.entity_id
_entity_poly.type
_entity_poly.pdbx_seq_one_letter_code
_entity_poly.pdbx_strand_id
1 'polypeptide(L)'
;MEQTHDLSLSTNDTFRAVSKYWDRITRPEQLMSAMVSAMRVLTNQMDTGAVTISLPQDVQGEAWDYPMSFFKERTHYLDRQAPSTRSIEEAAELIKTKKKPLLILGGGVRYSEAADEFKQFAETFNIPFSETQAGKSGIESTHPLNVGGLGVTGNSSANEISHDADLIIGVGTRFTDFTTSSKRFYAERDVLTINLSDFHASKLEATKNHR
;
A
#
# COMPACT_ATOMS: atom_id res chain seq x y z
N MET A 1 2.82 14.02 -31.20
CA MET A 1 4.14 14.47 -31.64
C MET A 1 4.65 13.44 -32.63
N GLU A 2 4.94 13.84 -33.86
CA GLU A 2 5.50 12.92 -34.86
C GLU A 2 6.91 12.52 -34.44
N GLN A 3 7.20 11.22 -34.49
CA GLN A 3 8.50 10.67 -34.11
C GLN A 3 9.40 10.58 -35.35
N THR A 4 10.55 11.23 -35.32
CA THR A 4 11.44 11.36 -36.49
C THR A 4 12.49 10.26 -36.62
N HIS A 5 12.68 9.45 -35.58
CA HIS A 5 13.80 8.50 -35.47
C HIS A 5 13.38 7.08 -35.07
N ASP A 6 12.15 6.88 -34.61
CA ASP A 6 11.61 5.56 -34.27
C ASP A 6 10.07 5.57 -34.36
N LEU A 7 9.53 4.86 -35.36
CA LEU A 7 8.09 4.77 -35.60
C LEU A 7 7.38 3.79 -34.64
N SER A 8 8.12 3.01 -33.86
CA SER A 8 7.54 2.10 -32.85
C SER A 8 7.15 2.83 -31.54
N LEU A 9 7.70 4.03 -31.33
CA LEU A 9 7.42 4.86 -30.18
C LEU A 9 6.09 5.60 -30.32
N SER A 10 5.32 5.61 -29.25
CA SER A 10 4.07 6.35 -29.13
C SER A 10 4.08 7.19 -27.86
N THR A 11 3.18 8.18 -27.77
CA THR A 11 2.97 8.93 -26.52
C THR A 11 2.60 8.01 -25.36
N ASN A 12 1.97 6.85 -25.64
CA ASN A 12 1.55 5.92 -24.60
C ASN A 12 2.72 5.21 -23.90
N ASP A 13 3.91 5.15 -24.51
CA ASP A 13 5.10 4.58 -23.88
C ASP A 13 5.55 5.36 -22.64
N THR A 14 5.22 6.66 -22.58
CA THR A 14 5.54 7.52 -21.43
C THR A 14 4.84 7.05 -20.16
N PHE A 15 3.72 6.33 -20.27
CA PHE A 15 3.00 5.78 -19.12
C PHE A 15 3.61 4.50 -18.56
N ARG A 16 4.53 3.84 -19.27
CA ARG A 16 5.09 2.54 -18.85
C ARG A 16 5.75 2.63 -17.48
N ALA A 17 6.52 3.69 -17.23
CA ALA A 17 7.23 3.88 -15.97
C ALA A 17 6.32 4.17 -14.76
N VAL A 18 5.08 4.63 -15.02
CA VAL A 18 4.11 5.03 -13.98
C VAL A 18 2.91 4.10 -13.88
N SER A 19 2.92 2.98 -14.62
CA SER A 19 1.86 1.97 -14.59
C SER A 19 2.34 0.70 -13.91
N LYS A 20 1.48 0.10 -13.08
CA LYS A 20 1.68 -1.24 -12.51
C LYS A 20 1.46 -2.34 -13.55
N TYR A 21 0.52 -2.12 -14.46
CA TYR A 21 0.36 -2.93 -15.67
C TYR A 21 0.30 -2.00 -16.88
N TRP A 22 1.12 -2.28 -17.88
CA TRP A 22 1.11 -1.55 -19.15
C TRP A 22 1.07 -2.57 -20.26
N ASP A 23 0.19 -2.35 -21.24
CA ASP A 23 0.13 -3.18 -22.43
C ASP A 23 -0.24 -2.36 -23.67
N ARG A 24 0.17 -2.85 -24.86
CA ARG A 24 -0.25 -2.32 -26.15
C ARG A 24 -0.83 -3.44 -26.97
N ILE A 25 -2.11 -3.29 -27.30
CA ILE A 25 -2.85 -4.27 -28.09
C ILE A 25 -2.41 -4.13 -29.54
N THR A 26 -1.65 -5.08 -30.03
CA THR A 26 -1.17 -5.13 -31.42
C THR A 26 -1.98 -6.09 -32.28
N ARG A 27 -2.84 -6.90 -31.67
CA ARG A 27 -3.83 -7.77 -32.31
C ARG A 27 -5.11 -7.79 -31.48
N PRO A 28 -6.32 -7.83 -32.08
CA PRO A 28 -7.59 -7.72 -31.34
C PRO A 28 -7.74 -8.71 -30.18
N GLU A 29 -7.36 -9.97 -30.37
CA GLU A 29 -7.51 -11.03 -29.36
C GLU A 29 -6.66 -10.82 -28.10
N GLN A 30 -5.58 -10.03 -28.18
CA GLN A 30 -4.73 -9.72 -27.02
C GLN A 30 -5.51 -8.92 -25.96
N LEU A 31 -6.56 -8.19 -26.39
CA LEU A 31 -7.41 -7.42 -25.49
C LEU A 31 -7.96 -8.26 -24.34
N MET A 32 -8.33 -9.53 -24.60
CA MET A 32 -8.89 -10.41 -23.58
C MET A 32 -7.92 -10.66 -22.43
N SER A 33 -6.68 -11.05 -22.76
CA SER A 33 -5.62 -11.29 -21.78
C SER A 33 -5.21 -10.01 -21.05
N ALA A 34 -5.17 -8.89 -21.77
CA ALA A 34 -4.82 -7.60 -21.23
C ALA A 34 -5.86 -7.10 -20.21
N MET A 35 -7.16 -7.25 -20.50
CA MET A 35 -8.24 -6.89 -19.58
C MET A 35 -8.23 -7.75 -18.30
N VAL A 36 -7.99 -9.06 -18.42
CA VAL A 36 -7.86 -9.94 -17.25
C VAL A 36 -6.66 -9.53 -16.38
N SER A 37 -5.53 -9.24 -17.01
CA SER A 37 -4.31 -8.80 -16.32
C SER A 37 -4.47 -7.42 -15.68
N ALA A 38 -5.18 -6.51 -16.36
CA ALA A 38 -5.55 -5.20 -15.83
C ALA A 38 -6.39 -5.35 -14.55
N MET A 39 -7.47 -6.14 -14.61
CA MET A 39 -8.32 -6.38 -13.44
C MET A 39 -7.55 -7.03 -12.30
N ARG A 40 -6.69 -8.02 -12.57
CA ARG A 40 -5.81 -8.62 -11.56
C ARG A 40 -5.02 -7.56 -10.79
N VAL A 41 -4.43 -6.59 -11.48
CA VAL A 41 -3.66 -5.52 -10.84
C VAL A 41 -4.58 -4.55 -10.09
N LEU A 42 -5.67 -4.10 -10.71
CA LEU A 42 -6.60 -3.15 -10.10
C LEU A 42 -7.23 -3.70 -8.81
N THR A 43 -7.53 -4.99 -8.76
CA THR A 43 -8.19 -5.63 -7.61
C THR A 43 -7.20 -6.23 -6.60
N ASN A 44 -5.88 -6.20 -6.84
CA ASN A 44 -4.91 -6.75 -5.90
C ASN A 44 -4.59 -5.74 -4.78
N GLN A 45 -4.96 -6.04 -3.54
CA GLN A 45 -4.75 -5.16 -2.39
C GLN A 45 -3.27 -4.81 -2.13
N MET A 46 -2.33 -5.68 -2.52
CA MET A 46 -0.89 -5.49 -2.32
C MET A 46 -0.22 -4.71 -3.47
N ASP A 47 -0.71 -4.89 -4.70
CA ASP A 47 -0.06 -4.38 -5.92
C ASP A 47 -0.89 -3.38 -6.73
N THR A 48 -2.07 -3.00 -6.24
CA THR A 48 -2.96 -2.06 -6.93
C THR A 48 -2.27 -0.74 -7.26
N GLY A 49 -2.58 -0.24 -8.45
CA GLY A 49 -2.06 1.00 -8.99
C GLY A 49 -2.53 1.23 -10.42
N ALA A 50 -1.96 2.24 -11.07
CA ALA A 50 -2.38 2.64 -12.41
C ALA A 50 -2.18 1.50 -13.42
N VAL A 51 -3.17 1.33 -14.28
CA VAL A 51 -3.12 0.40 -15.42
C VAL A 51 -3.31 1.18 -16.70
N THR A 52 -2.45 0.95 -17.69
CA THR A 52 -2.51 1.58 -19.01
C THR A 52 -2.65 0.52 -20.10
N ILE A 53 -3.72 0.60 -20.87
CA ILE A 53 -3.94 -0.26 -22.03
C ILE A 53 -4.00 0.63 -23.27
N SER A 54 -2.95 0.55 -24.09
CA SER A 54 -2.88 1.29 -25.35
C SER A 54 -3.62 0.53 -26.44
N LEU A 55 -4.58 1.21 -27.08
CA LEU A 55 -5.36 0.70 -28.20
C LEU A 55 -5.00 1.46 -29.48
N PRO A 56 -4.15 0.93 -30.36
CA PRO A 56 -3.91 1.49 -31.69
C PRO A 56 -5.22 1.58 -32.50
N GLN A 57 -5.36 2.63 -33.31
CA GLN A 57 -6.60 2.90 -34.04
C GLN A 57 -6.88 1.86 -35.13
N ASP A 58 -5.84 1.39 -35.80
CA ASP A 58 -5.90 0.33 -36.81
C ASP A 58 -6.42 -0.98 -36.19
N VAL A 59 -5.86 -1.38 -35.05
CA VAL A 59 -6.29 -2.59 -34.33
C VAL A 59 -7.73 -2.47 -33.82
N GLN A 60 -8.17 -1.28 -33.41
CA GLN A 60 -9.57 -1.04 -33.01
C GLN A 60 -10.56 -1.19 -34.19
N GLY A 61 -10.09 -1.01 -35.43
CA GLY A 61 -10.90 -1.16 -36.63
C GLY A 61 -11.04 -2.61 -37.12
N GLU A 62 -10.25 -3.53 -36.59
CA GLU A 62 -10.30 -4.95 -36.96
C GLU A 62 -11.52 -5.64 -36.33
N ALA A 63 -12.25 -6.41 -37.13
CA ALA A 63 -13.31 -7.28 -36.62
C ALA A 63 -12.70 -8.54 -36.00
N TRP A 64 -13.15 -8.89 -34.79
CA TRP A 64 -12.74 -10.11 -34.12
C TRP A 64 -13.94 -10.79 -33.45
N ASP A 65 -14.05 -12.10 -33.65
CA ASP A 65 -15.10 -12.93 -33.07
C ASP A 65 -14.78 -13.23 -31.59
N TYR A 66 -14.92 -12.22 -30.74
CA TYR A 66 -14.74 -12.40 -29.30
C TYR A 66 -15.75 -13.44 -28.77
N PRO A 67 -15.29 -14.42 -27.98
CA PRO A 67 -16.21 -15.37 -27.38
C PRO A 67 -17.14 -14.64 -26.40
N MET A 68 -18.44 -14.96 -26.41
CA MET A 68 -19.42 -14.35 -25.51
C MET A 68 -19.06 -14.50 -24.02
N SER A 69 -18.22 -15.48 -23.67
CA SER A 69 -17.67 -15.65 -22.31
C SER A 69 -16.77 -14.49 -21.85
N PHE A 70 -16.21 -13.71 -22.79
CA PHE A 70 -15.41 -12.53 -22.48
C PHE A 70 -16.24 -11.40 -21.86
N PHE A 71 -17.47 -11.20 -22.37
CA PHE A 71 -18.38 -10.15 -21.92
C PHE A 71 -19.25 -10.54 -20.71
N LYS A 72 -19.15 -11.79 -20.24
CA LYS A 72 -19.85 -12.20 -19.02
C LYS A 72 -19.39 -11.33 -17.85
N GLU A 73 -20.36 -10.89 -17.05
CA GLU A 73 -20.07 -10.20 -15.80
C GLU A 73 -19.17 -11.05 -14.91
N ARG A 74 -18.16 -10.41 -14.31
CA ARG A 74 -17.20 -11.06 -13.42
C ARG A 74 -17.19 -10.32 -12.09
N THR A 75 -17.59 -11.01 -11.04
CA THR A 75 -17.39 -10.55 -9.67
C THR A 75 -15.97 -10.91 -9.25
N HIS A 76 -15.15 -9.91 -8.94
CA HIS A 76 -13.81 -10.11 -8.41
C HIS A 76 -13.86 -10.15 -6.88
N TYR A 77 -13.63 -11.33 -6.31
CA TYR A 77 -13.59 -11.50 -4.87
C TYR A 77 -12.21 -11.06 -4.33
N LEU A 78 -12.24 -10.39 -3.19
CA LEU A 78 -11.05 -9.91 -2.50
C LEU A 78 -10.79 -10.79 -1.28
N ASP A 79 -9.91 -11.77 -1.43
CA ASP A 79 -9.52 -12.64 -0.32
C ASP A 79 -8.55 -11.90 0.60
N ARG A 80 -8.92 -11.78 1.89
CA ARG A 80 -8.04 -11.23 2.92
C ARG A 80 -7.22 -12.36 3.53
N GLN A 81 -5.90 -12.30 3.41
CA GLN A 81 -5.02 -13.27 4.05
C GLN A 81 -4.92 -12.99 5.55
N ALA A 82 -5.21 -14.01 6.36
CA ALA A 82 -4.99 -13.95 7.80
C ALA A 82 -3.48 -14.08 8.10
N PRO A 83 -2.96 -13.35 9.12
CA PRO A 83 -1.60 -13.57 9.59
C PRO A 83 -1.45 -14.96 10.20
N SER A 84 -0.25 -15.53 10.13
CA SER A 84 0.04 -16.81 10.78
C SER A 84 0.01 -16.68 12.31
N THR A 85 -0.38 -17.74 13.02
CA THR A 85 -0.37 -17.77 14.50
C THR A 85 0.99 -17.38 15.06
N ARG A 86 2.08 -17.91 14.48
CA ARG A 86 3.46 -17.58 14.84
C ARG A 86 3.73 -16.08 14.75
N SER A 87 3.33 -15.44 13.65
CA SER A 87 3.56 -14.01 13.44
C SER A 87 2.82 -13.15 14.48
N ILE A 88 1.62 -13.58 14.88
CA ILE A 88 0.83 -12.92 15.93
C ILE A 88 1.52 -13.06 17.29
N GLU A 89 1.96 -14.27 17.65
CA GLU A 89 2.65 -14.55 18.91
C GLU A 89 3.95 -13.75 19.03
N GLU A 90 4.79 -13.77 17.99
CA GLU A 90 6.04 -13.02 17.93
C GLU A 90 5.80 -11.49 18.03
N ALA A 91 4.77 -10.98 17.36
CA ALA A 91 4.39 -9.56 17.46
C ALA A 91 3.91 -9.20 18.88
N ALA A 92 3.09 -10.05 19.49
CA ALA A 92 2.60 -9.84 20.85
C ALA A 92 3.74 -9.87 21.88
N GLU A 93 4.67 -10.81 21.77
CA GLU A 93 5.85 -10.88 22.65
C GLU A 93 6.74 -9.65 22.46
N LEU A 94 7.00 -9.23 21.22
CA LEU A 94 7.76 -8.01 20.96
C LEU A 94 7.11 -6.80 21.64
N ILE A 95 5.79 -6.59 21.45
CA ILE A 95 5.05 -5.47 22.06
C ILE A 95 5.15 -5.49 23.59
N LYS A 96 5.02 -6.67 24.23
CA LYS A 96 5.10 -6.81 25.70
C LYS A 96 6.46 -6.41 26.28
N THR A 97 7.55 -6.58 25.53
CA THR A 97 8.89 -6.23 26.02
C THR A 97 9.21 -4.73 25.99
N LYS A 98 8.33 -3.92 25.42
CA LYS A 98 8.59 -2.51 25.09
C LYS A 98 7.84 -1.57 26.02
N LYS A 99 8.45 -0.42 26.31
CA LYS A 99 8.00 0.54 27.32
C LYS A 99 7.41 1.81 26.70
N LYS A 100 7.84 2.16 25.49
CA LYS A 100 7.42 3.36 24.76
C LYS A 100 7.03 3.02 23.32
N PRO A 101 6.04 2.14 23.10
CA PRO A 101 5.55 1.87 21.75
C PRO A 101 4.84 3.10 21.17
N LEU A 102 4.98 3.29 19.86
CA LEU A 102 4.21 4.27 19.07
C LEU A 102 3.56 3.56 17.89
N LEU A 103 2.25 3.74 17.73
CA LEU A 103 1.51 3.27 16.58
C LEU A 103 1.59 4.27 15.42
N ILE A 104 1.62 3.78 14.18
CA ILE A 104 1.50 4.59 12.98
C ILE A 104 0.28 4.12 12.18
N LEU A 105 -0.72 4.99 12.11
CA LEU A 105 -1.92 4.83 11.31
C LEU A 105 -1.60 5.10 9.83
N GLY A 106 -1.46 4.01 9.07
CA GLY A 106 -1.25 4.02 7.63
C GLY A 106 -2.55 4.04 6.83
N GLY A 107 -2.45 4.36 5.54
CA GLY A 107 -3.63 4.34 4.65
C GLY A 107 -4.29 2.97 4.51
N GLY A 108 -3.54 1.88 4.69
CA GLY A 108 -4.08 0.53 4.68
C GLY A 108 -5.14 0.27 5.74
N VAL A 109 -5.07 0.95 6.90
CA VAL A 109 -6.13 0.89 7.92
C VAL A 109 -7.44 1.43 7.37
N ARG A 110 -7.38 2.60 6.72
CA ARG A 110 -8.55 3.24 6.11
C ARG A 110 -9.11 2.45 4.94
N TYR A 111 -8.25 1.91 4.06
CA TYR A 111 -8.68 1.08 2.94
C TYR A 111 -9.28 -0.27 3.36
N SER A 112 -8.93 -0.75 4.55
CA SER A 112 -9.47 -2.00 5.11
C SER A 112 -10.70 -1.79 5.99
N GLU A 113 -11.13 -0.53 6.17
CA GLU A 113 -12.18 -0.10 7.09
C GLU A 113 -11.88 -0.49 8.56
N ALA A 114 -10.59 -0.59 8.91
CA ALA A 114 -10.11 -1.11 10.20
C ALA A 114 -9.84 -0.01 11.25
N ALA A 115 -10.52 1.14 11.12
CA ALA A 115 -10.26 2.31 11.96
C ALA A 115 -10.68 2.09 13.42
N ASP A 116 -11.83 1.44 13.62
CA ASP A 116 -12.35 1.15 14.96
C ASP A 116 -11.49 0.11 15.68
N GLU A 117 -11.01 -0.91 14.99
CA GLU A 117 -10.09 -1.92 15.55
C GLU A 117 -8.74 -1.30 15.91
N PHE A 118 -8.20 -0.42 15.06
CA PHE A 118 -6.97 0.31 15.37
C PHE A 118 -7.17 1.21 16.61
N LYS A 119 -8.28 1.95 16.65
CA LYS A 119 -8.63 2.81 17.78
C LYS A 119 -8.75 2.00 19.07
N GLN A 120 -9.52 0.92 19.04
CA GLN A 120 -9.72 0.04 20.18
C GLN A 120 -8.39 -0.55 20.67
N PHE A 121 -7.50 -0.95 19.76
CA PHE A 121 -6.17 -1.43 20.11
C PHE A 121 -5.35 -0.34 20.81
N ALA A 122 -5.32 0.88 20.26
CA ALA A 122 -4.62 2.02 20.86
C ALA A 122 -5.17 2.34 22.27
N GLU A 123 -6.49 2.36 22.44
CA GLU A 123 -7.16 2.64 23.72
C GLU A 123 -6.90 1.51 24.75
N THR A 124 -7.02 0.25 24.33
CA THR A 124 -6.86 -0.91 25.22
C THR A 124 -5.47 -0.98 25.83
N PHE A 125 -4.43 -0.70 25.03
CA PHE A 125 -3.04 -0.74 25.48
C PHE A 125 -2.49 0.63 25.87
N ASN A 126 -3.32 1.68 25.79
CA ASN A 126 -2.94 3.07 26.04
C ASN A 126 -1.67 3.49 25.26
N ILE A 127 -1.63 3.11 23.98
CA ILE A 127 -0.49 3.39 23.09
C ILE A 127 -0.80 4.63 22.25
N PRO A 128 0.01 5.69 22.31
CA PRO A 128 -0.18 6.85 21.45
C PRO A 128 0.00 6.47 19.97
N PHE A 129 -0.62 7.21 19.07
CA PHE A 129 -0.50 6.98 17.64
C PHE A 129 -0.26 8.27 16.86
N SER A 130 0.53 8.14 15.80
CA SER A 130 0.72 9.16 14.76
C SER A 130 0.06 8.73 13.46
N GLU A 131 -0.11 9.67 12.54
CA GLU A 131 -0.79 9.43 11.26
C GLU A 131 0.14 9.69 10.07
N THR A 132 0.09 8.80 9.08
CA THR A 132 0.59 9.13 7.75
C THR A 132 -0.41 10.03 7.01
N GLN A 133 0.03 10.77 5.98
CA GLN A 133 -0.88 11.54 5.12
C GLN A 133 -2.00 10.66 4.53
N ALA A 134 -1.69 9.41 4.18
CA ALA A 134 -2.67 8.46 3.66
C ALA A 134 -3.58 7.87 4.74
N GLY A 135 -3.16 7.85 6.00
CA GLY A 135 -3.95 7.35 7.14
C GLY A 135 -4.83 8.41 7.79
N LYS A 136 -4.45 9.69 7.70
CA LYS A 136 -5.20 10.82 8.24
C LYS A 136 -6.69 10.70 7.92
N SER A 137 -7.54 11.14 8.84
CA SER A 137 -9.01 10.98 8.82
C SER A 137 -9.52 9.55 9.04
N GLY A 138 -8.65 8.59 9.37
CA GLY A 138 -9.10 7.29 9.87
C GLY A 138 -9.71 7.39 11.26
N ILE A 139 -9.16 8.25 12.13
CA ILE A 139 -9.67 8.55 13.47
C ILE A 139 -9.80 10.07 13.61
N GLU A 140 -10.71 10.54 14.47
CA GLU A 140 -10.87 11.96 14.75
C GLU A 140 -9.56 12.57 15.29
N SER A 141 -9.20 13.76 14.80
CA SER A 141 -7.94 14.43 15.17
C SER A 141 -7.90 14.89 16.62
N THR A 142 -9.05 15.00 17.27
CA THR A 142 -9.20 15.39 18.69
C THR A 142 -8.97 14.22 19.65
N HIS A 143 -8.78 13.00 19.13
CA HIS A 143 -8.58 11.82 19.94
C HIS A 143 -7.35 11.98 20.87
N PRO A 144 -7.46 11.69 22.17
CA PRO A 144 -6.43 12.01 23.15
C PRO A 144 -5.09 11.28 22.93
N LEU A 145 -5.13 10.10 22.30
CA LEU A 145 -3.93 9.34 21.93
C LEU A 145 -3.33 9.74 20.57
N ASN A 146 -3.98 10.62 19.81
CA ASN A 146 -3.48 11.06 18.50
C ASN A 146 -2.47 12.20 18.68
N VAL A 147 -1.20 11.94 18.35
CA VAL A 147 -0.12 12.94 18.42
C VAL A 147 0.07 13.68 17.09
N GLY A 148 -0.75 13.38 16.09
CA GLY A 148 -0.82 14.04 14.79
C GLY A 148 0.10 13.44 13.72
N GLY A 149 0.39 14.23 12.70
CA GLY A 149 1.21 13.79 11.57
C GLY A 149 2.69 13.69 11.93
N LEU A 150 3.36 12.61 11.51
CA LEU A 150 4.79 12.43 11.68
C LEU A 150 5.57 12.59 10.36
N GLY A 151 6.89 12.76 10.48
CA GLY A 151 7.80 12.79 9.34
C GLY A 151 8.20 14.20 8.91
N VAL A 152 8.66 14.33 7.66
CA VAL A 152 9.18 15.59 7.09
C VAL A 152 8.13 16.71 7.12
N THR A 153 6.87 16.37 6.86
CA THR A 153 5.73 17.29 6.90
C THR A 153 4.86 17.11 8.14
N GLY A 154 5.40 16.42 9.15
CA GLY A 154 4.74 16.21 10.44
C GLY A 154 4.91 17.38 11.41
N ASN A 155 4.34 17.24 12.61
CA ASN A 155 4.51 18.20 13.69
C ASN A 155 5.69 17.80 14.61
N SER A 156 6.17 18.75 15.43
CA SER A 156 7.30 18.52 16.34
C SER A 156 6.99 17.48 17.41
N SER A 157 5.79 17.50 17.98
CA SER A 157 5.38 16.56 19.04
C SER A 157 5.41 15.10 18.57
N ALA A 158 4.85 14.79 17.41
CA ALA A 158 4.88 13.47 16.81
C ALA A 158 6.31 13.01 16.50
N ASN A 159 7.15 13.93 16.00
CA ASN A 159 8.55 13.62 15.69
C ASN A 159 9.40 13.39 16.94
N GLU A 160 9.18 14.15 18.02
CA GLU A 160 9.84 13.96 19.33
C GLU A 160 9.39 12.65 19.98
N ILE A 161 8.08 12.38 20.03
CA ILE A 161 7.55 11.12 20.57
C ILE A 161 8.04 9.93 19.75
N SER A 162 8.05 10.06 18.42
CA SER A 162 8.62 9.05 17.54
C SER A 162 10.09 8.84 17.87
N HIS A 163 10.89 9.89 17.99
CA HIS A 163 12.30 9.82 18.38
C HIS A 163 12.52 9.07 19.71
N ASP A 164 11.64 9.24 20.69
CA ASP A 164 11.80 8.63 22.02
C ASP A 164 11.18 7.22 22.13
N ALA A 165 10.46 6.77 21.10
CA ALA A 165 9.84 5.46 21.07
C ALA A 165 10.89 4.33 20.98
N ASP A 166 10.68 3.26 21.74
CA ASP A 166 11.52 2.06 21.73
C ASP A 166 10.97 0.95 20.81
N LEU A 167 9.75 1.13 20.31
CA LEU A 167 9.11 0.31 19.29
C LEU A 167 8.20 1.17 18.42
N ILE A 168 8.34 1.06 17.11
CA ILE A 168 7.41 1.64 16.14
C ILE A 168 6.54 0.55 15.52
N ILE A 169 5.22 0.66 15.64
CA ILE A 169 4.25 -0.29 15.11
C ILE A 169 3.53 0.35 13.92
N GLY A 170 3.97 0.04 12.71
CA GLY A 170 3.37 0.52 11.47
C GLY A 170 2.22 -0.35 11.01
N VAL A 171 0.99 0.18 11.02
CA VAL A 171 -0.19 -0.56 10.56
C VAL A 171 -0.65 0.00 9.22
N GLY A 172 -0.65 -0.84 8.18
CA GLY A 172 -1.09 -0.46 6.84
C GLY A 172 -0.28 0.68 6.21
N THR A 173 0.93 0.95 6.69
CA THR A 173 1.78 2.04 6.20
C THR A 173 2.80 1.54 5.18
N ARG A 174 3.02 2.32 4.12
CA ARG A 174 4.06 2.04 3.12
C ARG A 174 5.45 2.47 3.57
N PHE A 175 5.58 3.16 4.71
CA PHE A 175 6.83 3.80 5.16
C PHE A 175 7.53 4.53 3.99
N THR A 176 6.83 5.53 3.45
CA THR A 176 7.40 6.44 2.45
C THR A 176 8.39 7.38 3.11
N ASP A 177 9.27 8.01 2.33
CA ASP A 177 10.30 8.93 2.86
C ASP A 177 9.70 10.08 3.67
N PHE A 178 8.53 10.60 3.26
CA PHE A 178 7.81 11.61 4.02
C PHE A 178 7.47 11.16 5.43
N THR A 179 7.08 9.89 5.62
CA THR A 179 6.77 9.32 6.94
C THR A 179 8.03 8.98 7.71
N THR A 180 9.06 8.48 7.03
CA THR A 180 10.27 7.98 7.71
C THR A 180 11.30 9.07 8.00
N SER A 181 11.18 10.23 7.36
CA SER A 181 12.15 11.33 7.41
C SER A 181 13.58 10.83 7.12
N SER A 182 13.78 10.21 5.96
CA SER A 182 15.04 9.55 5.59
C SER A 182 15.50 8.51 6.63
N LYS A 183 14.53 7.79 7.19
CA LYS A 183 14.71 6.73 8.23
C LYS A 183 15.29 7.23 9.56
N ARG A 184 15.43 8.54 9.76
CA ARG A 184 16.04 9.13 10.96
C ARG A 184 15.38 8.65 12.25
N PHE A 185 14.05 8.48 12.25
CA PHE A 185 13.30 8.05 13.43
C PHE A 185 13.23 6.52 13.58
N TYR A 186 14.06 5.74 12.90
CA TYR A 186 13.89 4.28 12.85
C TYR A 186 15.20 3.50 12.95
N ALA A 187 16.36 4.16 12.84
CA ALA A 187 17.66 3.49 12.70
C ALA A 187 18.15 2.75 13.96
N GLU A 188 17.60 3.03 15.14
CA GLU A 188 18.10 2.50 16.43
C GLU A 188 16.98 1.88 17.30
N ARG A 189 15.87 1.45 16.69
CA ARG A 189 14.71 0.93 17.42
C ARG A 189 14.03 -0.19 16.66
N ASP A 190 13.30 -1.01 17.39
CA ASP A 190 12.54 -2.08 16.76
C ASP A 190 11.36 -1.50 15.96
N VAL A 191 11.13 -2.10 14.80
CA VAL A 191 10.01 -1.74 13.92
C VAL A 191 9.18 -2.99 13.67
N LEU A 192 7.91 -2.93 14.03
CA LEU A 192 6.91 -3.95 13.73
C LEU A 192 6.02 -3.43 12.60
N THR A 193 5.86 -4.24 11.55
CA THR A 193 5.03 -3.91 10.38
C THR A 193 3.84 -4.85 10.32
N ILE A 194 2.63 -4.29 10.29
CA ILE A 194 1.39 -5.01 10.01
C ILE A 194 0.91 -4.54 8.65
N ASN A 195 1.22 -5.30 7.59
CA ASN A 195 0.94 -4.92 6.22
C ASN A 195 0.68 -6.16 5.35
N LEU A 196 -0.28 -6.06 4.43
CA LEU A 196 -0.57 -7.12 3.46
C LEU A 196 0.56 -7.28 2.43
N SER A 197 1.29 -6.21 2.09
CA SER A 197 2.37 -6.26 1.12
C SER A 197 3.68 -6.73 1.75
N ASP A 198 4.20 -7.88 1.31
CA ASP A 198 5.51 -8.40 1.74
C ASP A 198 6.65 -7.39 1.56
N PHE A 199 6.61 -6.63 0.47
CA PHE A 199 7.62 -5.60 0.20
C PHE A 199 7.58 -4.49 1.25
N HIS A 200 6.38 -3.96 1.54
CA HIS A 200 6.21 -2.92 2.54
C HIS A 200 6.45 -3.44 3.96
N ALA A 201 6.08 -4.70 4.24
CA ALA A 201 6.35 -5.35 5.52
C ALA A 201 7.85 -5.52 5.82
N SER A 202 8.72 -5.68 4.82
CA SER A 202 10.19 -5.78 5.03
C SER A 202 10.91 -4.47 5.34
N LYS A 203 10.24 -3.33 5.18
CA LYS A 203 10.95 -2.05 5.27
C LYS A 203 11.54 -1.85 6.66
N LEU A 204 12.67 -1.13 6.71
CA LEU A 204 13.35 -0.75 7.95
C LEU A 204 13.86 -1.94 8.78
N GLU A 205 14.17 -3.05 8.11
CA GLU A 205 14.55 -4.31 8.77
C GLU A 205 13.50 -4.76 9.78
N ALA A 206 12.25 -4.34 9.56
CA ALA A 206 11.14 -4.67 10.43
C ALA A 206 11.07 -6.19 10.57
N THR A 207 10.80 -6.64 11.80
CA THR A 207 10.80 -8.06 12.14
C THR A 207 9.80 -8.78 11.23
N LYS A 208 10.32 -9.41 10.18
CA LYS A 208 9.56 -10.16 9.19
C LYS A 208 9.32 -11.55 9.74
N ASN A 209 8.08 -11.84 10.12
CA ASN A 209 7.74 -13.15 10.65
C ASN A 209 7.34 -14.14 9.53
N HIS A 210 8.13 -14.16 8.44
CA HIS A 210 8.10 -15.17 7.38
C HIS A 210 9.49 -15.81 7.24
N ARG A 211 9.75 -16.81 8.08
CA ARG A 211 10.51 -18.00 7.71
C ARG A 211 9.63 -19.24 7.88
#